data_AF-B4LB06-F1
#
_entry.id   AF-B4LB06-F1
#
_cell.length_a   1.000
_cell.length_b   1.000
_cell.length_c   1.000
_cell.angle_alpha   90.00
_cell.angle_beta   90.00
_cell.angle_gamma   90.00
#
_symmetry.space_group_name_H-M   'P 1'
#
loop_
_entity.id
_entity.type
_entity.pdbx_description
1 polymer ?
#
loop_
_entity_poly.entity_id
_entity_poly.type
_entity_poly.pdbx_seq_one_letter_code
_entity_poly.pdbx_strand_id
1 'polypeptide(L)'
;LLYKATIFDEARITLRLLEQNVMHGDDEDSLENIKLSDTMDKLNVNFEDSLNDMWLVLMSQELHLHETIEESTTNFHRKISDMMSKFLEASQSFFVQLREISVHFSENMTEIVTRFISTKLAMQDFEDVPPELRVCMDDRDAILNLIAGMKDAHTFRIDEREDRMATRSKEFIDNMINKLNKTETKQLERMLHSKVVVETARLGY
;
A
#
# COMPACT_ATOMS: atom_id res chain seq x y z
N LEU A 1 34.50 -7.07 21.35
CA LEU A 1 34.88 -8.28 20.58
C LEU A 1 35.92 -9.12 21.33
N LEU A 2 37.07 -8.55 21.73
CA LEU A 2 38.11 -9.30 22.50
C LEU A 2 37.56 -9.96 23.78
N TYR A 3 36.79 -9.24 24.59
CA TYR A 3 36.24 -9.72 25.87
C TYR A 3 35.30 -10.94 25.74
N LYS A 4 34.52 -11.02 24.64
CA LYS A 4 33.60 -12.16 24.41
C LYS A 4 34.34 -13.44 24.03
N ALA A 5 35.44 -13.33 23.29
CA ALA A 5 36.24 -14.50 22.91
C ALA A 5 36.87 -15.16 24.16
N THR A 6 37.33 -14.34 25.11
CA THR A 6 37.92 -14.82 26.36
C THR A 6 36.92 -15.59 27.23
N ILE A 7 35.67 -15.11 27.34
CA ILE A 7 34.62 -15.78 28.13
C ILE A 7 34.22 -17.13 27.52
N PHE A 8 34.10 -17.22 26.20
CA PHE A 8 33.78 -18.49 25.53
C PHE A 8 34.93 -19.50 25.64
N ASP A 9 36.17 -19.05 25.54
CA ASP A 9 37.33 -19.91 25.76
C ASP A 9 37.40 -20.38 27.22
N GLU A 10 37.11 -19.51 28.19
CA GLU A 10 37.05 -19.85 29.61
C GLU A 10 35.94 -20.87 29.90
N ALA A 11 34.73 -20.68 29.36
CA ALA A 11 33.64 -21.65 29.48
C ALA A 11 34.00 -23.00 28.87
N ARG A 12 34.65 -23.00 27.70
CA ARG A 12 35.08 -24.21 27.01
C ARG A 12 36.17 -24.96 27.79
N ILE A 13 37.12 -24.24 28.39
CA ILE A 13 38.19 -24.82 29.19
C ILE A 13 37.61 -25.42 30.48
N THR A 14 36.78 -24.66 31.20
CA THR A 14 36.13 -25.12 32.44
C THR A 14 35.26 -26.36 32.21
N LEU A 15 34.46 -26.37 31.14
CA LEU A 15 33.64 -27.53 30.78
C LEU A 15 34.48 -28.76 30.48
N ARG A 16 35.57 -28.62 29.71
CA ARG A 16 36.48 -29.73 29.43
C ARG A 16 37.14 -30.29 30.68
N LEU A 17 37.53 -29.43 31.60
CA LEU A 17 38.15 -29.86 32.86
C LEU A 17 37.16 -30.67 33.70
N LEU A 18 35.90 -30.22 33.79
CA LEU A 18 34.83 -30.98 34.44
C LEU A 18 34.59 -32.33 33.76
N GLU A 19 34.46 -32.37 32.43
CA GLU A 19 34.30 -33.61 31.66
C GLU A 19 35.48 -34.57 31.87
N GLN A 20 36.70 -34.05 31.92
CA GLN A 20 37.91 -34.84 32.09
C GLN A 20 38.03 -35.42 33.50
N ASN A 21 37.68 -34.65 34.53
CA ASN A 21 37.65 -35.10 35.92
C ASN A 21 36.59 -36.19 36.15
N VAL A 22 35.41 -36.05 35.55
CA VAL A 22 34.36 -37.09 35.55
C VAL A 22 34.86 -38.38 34.87
N MET A 23 35.55 -38.26 33.73
CA MET A 23 36.13 -39.40 33.01
C MET A 23 37.27 -40.11 33.77
N HIS A 24 37.98 -39.39 34.63
CA HIS A 24 39.02 -39.95 35.51
C HIS A 24 38.47 -40.56 36.81
N GLY A 25 37.17 -40.38 37.09
CA GLY A 25 36.53 -40.89 38.30
C GLY A 25 36.85 -40.05 39.55
N ASP A 26 37.22 -38.79 39.35
CA ASP A 26 37.49 -37.86 40.45
C ASP A 26 36.19 -37.54 41.21
N ASP A 27 36.31 -37.33 42.52
CA ASP A 27 35.18 -37.01 43.39
C ASP A 27 34.51 -35.70 42.95
N GLU A 28 33.21 -35.75 42.64
CA GLU A 28 32.40 -34.58 42.27
C GLU A 28 32.38 -33.54 43.39
N ASP A 29 32.44 -33.99 44.65
CA ASP A 29 32.46 -33.12 45.83
C ASP A 29 33.87 -32.63 46.20
N SER A 30 34.87 -32.93 45.37
CA SER A 30 36.21 -32.37 45.56
C SER A 30 36.17 -30.84 45.46
N LEU A 31 36.99 -30.18 46.27
CA LEU A 31 37.08 -28.72 46.31
C LEU A 31 37.41 -28.10 44.94
N GLU A 32 38.08 -28.85 44.06
CA GLU A 32 38.43 -28.43 42.71
C GLU A 32 37.23 -28.51 41.75
N ASN A 33 36.48 -29.61 41.77
CA ASN A 33 35.26 -29.77 40.97
C ASN A 33 34.16 -28.79 41.39
N ILE A 34 33.98 -28.56 42.70
CA ILE A 34 33.03 -27.54 43.20
C ILE A 34 33.40 -26.15 42.65
N LYS A 35 34.68 -25.78 42.64
CA LYS A 35 35.13 -24.48 42.09
C LYS A 35 34.94 -24.38 40.58
N LEU A 36 35.15 -25.47 39.84
CA LEU A 36 34.90 -25.51 38.40
C LEU A 36 33.40 -25.40 38.10
N SER A 37 32.55 -26.10 38.87
CA SER A 37 31.09 -26.01 38.77
C SER A 37 30.61 -24.59 39.08
N ASP A 38 31.05 -23.99 40.18
CA ASP A 38 30.73 -22.59 40.54
C ASP A 38 31.15 -21.61 39.45
N THR A 39 32.29 -21.85 38.80
CA THR A 39 32.77 -21.03 37.68
C THR A 39 31.86 -21.19 36.46
N MET A 40 31.44 -22.41 36.15
CA MET A 40 30.52 -22.71 35.05
C MET A 40 29.14 -22.06 35.28
N ASP A 41 28.59 -22.16 36.48
CA ASP A 41 27.32 -21.54 36.84
C ASP A 41 27.37 -20.02 36.69
N LYS A 42 28.45 -19.38 37.14
CA LYS A 42 28.66 -17.94 36.95
C LYS A 42 28.73 -17.56 35.47
N LEU A 43 29.42 -18.35 34.66
CA LEU A 43 29.51 -18.11 33.21
C LEU A 43 28.14 -18.26 32.54
N ASN A 44 27.34 -19.24 32.97
CA ASN A 44 26.00 -19.45 32.45
C ASN A 44 25.05 -18.28 32.81
N VAL A 45 25.07 -17.84 34.07
CA VAL A 45 24.31 -16.64 34.51
C VAL A 45 24.71 -15.40 33.72
N ASN A 46 26.02 -15.14 33.57
CA ASN A 46 26.50 -14.00 32.79
C ASN A 46 26.07 -14.06 31.31
N PHE A 47 26.00 -15.27 30.74
CA PHE A 47 25.54 -15.48 29.37
C PHE A 47 24.03 -15.23 29.24
N GLU A 48 23.23 -15.74 30.16
CA GLU A 48 21.78 -15.49 30.23
C GLU A 48 21.47 -14.00 30.39
N ASP A 49 22.17 -13.30 31.28
CA ASP A 49 22.02 -11.86 31.48
C ASP A 49 22.37 -11.09 30.19
N SER A 50 23.49 -11.45 29.55
CA SER A 50 23.91 -10.84 28.29
C SER A 50 22.91 -11.07 27.14
N LEU A 51 22.30 -12.26 27.09
CA LEU A 51 21.24 -12.57 26.13
C LEU A 51 19.98 -11.76 26.41
N ASN A 52 19.58 -11.66 27.68
CA ASN A 52 18.41 -10.90 28.09
C ASN A 52 18.58 -9.40 27.79
N ASP A 53 19.75 -8.82 28.09
CA ASP A 53 20.08 -7.44 27.77
C ASP A 53 20.02 -7.19 26.25
N MET A 54 20.62 -8.09 25.46
CA MET A 54 20.58 -7.98 24.00
C MET A 54 19.13 -8.07 23.47
N TRP A 55 18.32 -8.96 24.04
CA TRP A 55 16.91 -9.06 23.70
C TRP A 55 16.12 -7.78 24.05
N LEU A 56 16.31 -7.22 25.24
CA LEU A 56 15.68 -5.96 25.64
C LEU A 56 16.04 -4.81 24.69
N VAL A 57 17.31 -4.70 24.31
CA VAL A 57 17.79 -3.69 23.36
C VAL A 57 17.15 -3.90 21.98
N LEU A 58 17.14 -5.12 21.46
CA LEU A 58 16.54 -5.41 20.15
C LEU A 58 15.03 -5.13 20.14
N MET A 59 14.31 -5.49 21.20
CA MET A 59 12.88 -5.23 21.31
C MET A 59 12.58 -3.73 21.38
N SER A 60 13.38 -2.97 22.13
CA SER A 60 13.26 -1.51 22.20
C SER A 60 13.49 -0.86 20.82
N GLN A 61 14.53 -1.31 20.11
CA GLN A 61 14.81 -0.84 18.74
C GLN A 61 13.70 -1.19 17.76
N GLU A 62 13.16 -2.40 17.82
CA GLU A 62 12.08 -2.85 16.95
C GLU A 62 10.78 -2.09 17.22
N LEU A 63 10.42 -1.87 18.49
CA LEU A 63 9.24 -1.08 18.86
C LEU A 63 9.36 0.35 18.31
N HIS A 64 10.51 0.97 18.51
CA HIS A 64 10.76 2.31 17.99
C HIS A 64 10.70 2.37 16.46
N LEU A 65 11.25 1.35 15.79
CA LEU A 65 11.20 1.24 14.34
C LEU A 65 9.75 1.09 13.86
N HIS A 66 8.95 0.26 14.51
CA HIS A 66 7.54 0.08 14.21
C HIS A 66 6.76 1.39 14.36
N GLU A 67 6.87 2.08 15.50
CA GLU A 67 6.21 3.38 15.72
C GLU A 67 6.60 4.41 14.65
N THR A 68 7.89 4.44 14.28
CA THR A 68 8.39 5.35 13.24
C THR A 68 7.83 5.01 11.86
N ILE A 69 7.70 3.72 11.53
CA ILE A 69 7.13 3.26 10.26
C ILE A 69 5.63 3.57 10.21
N GLU A 70 4.89 3.35 11.30
CA GLU A 70 3.46 3.66 11.41
C GLU A 70 3.22 5.16 11.21
N GLU A 71 3.98 6.01 11.91
CA GLU A 71 3.90 7.46 11.78
C GLU A 71 4.23 7.91 10.34
N SER A 72 5.31 7.37 9.76
CA SER A 72 5.74 7.67 8.40
C SER A 72 4.67 7.26 7.37
N THR A 73 4.06 6.08 7.55
CA THR A 73 3.00 5.56 6.68
C THR A 73 1.74 6.43 6.78
N THR A 74 1.36 6.85 7.99
CA THR A 74 0.24 7.77 8.22
C THR A 74 0.48 9.13 7.56
N ASN A 75 1.68 9.69 7.72
CA ASN A 75 2.07 10.94 7.09
C ASN A 75 2.09 10.83 5.56
N PHE A 76 2.59 9.71 5.02
CA PHE A 76 2.57 9.42 3.59
C PHE A 76 1.13 9.33 3.06
N HIS A 77 0.25 8.60 3.75
CA HIS A 77 -1.18 8.51 3.41
C HIS A 77 -1.84 9.88 3.31
N ARG A 78 -1.60 10.76 4.29
CA ARG A 78 -2.14 12.12 4.26
C ARG A 78 -1.64 12.91 3.06
N LYS A 79 -0.33 12.86 2.78
CA LYS A 79 0.29 13.60 1.68
C LYS A 79 -0.16 13.10 0.31
N ILE A 80 -0.22 11.78 0.10
CA ILE A 80 -0.64 11.21 -1.18
C ILE A 80 -2.12 11.49 -1.45
N SER A 81 -2.95 11.45 -0.41
CA SER A 81 -4.38 11.79 -0.51
C SER A 81 -4.59 13.23 -0.90
N ASP A 82 -3.90 14.18 -0.25
CA ASP A 82 -3.96 15.60 -0.61
C ASP A 82 -3.50 15.86 -2.05
N MET A 83 -2.39 15.23 -2.46
CA MET A 83 -1.90 15.35 -3.83
C MET A 83 -2.89 14.78 -4.86
N MET A 84 -3.52 13.65 -4.55
CA MET A 84 -4.52 13.03 -5.43
C MET A 84 -5.80 13.86 -5.51
N SER A 85 -6.25 14.46 -4.40
CA SER A 85 -7.39 15.37 -4.39
C SER A 85 -7.14 16.58 -5.31
N LYS A 86 -5.97 17.20 -5.21
CA LYS A 86 -5.57 18.31 -6.12
C LYS A 86 -5.52 17.87 -7.58
N PHE A 87 -5.01 16.67 -7.85
CA PHE A 87 -5.00 16.11 -9.19
C PHE A 87 -6.43 15.88 -9.72
N LEU A 88 -7.34 15.37 -8.88
CA LEU A 88 -8.74 15.19 -9.24
C LEU A 88 -9.42 16.54 -9.52
N GLU A 89 -9.26 17.54 -8.65
CA GLU A 89 -9.79 18.89 -8.85
C GLU A 89 -9.31 19.50 -10.19
N ALA A 90 -8.00 19.40 -10.48
CA ALA A 90 -7.46 19.84 -11.76
C ALA A 90 -8.08 19.06 -12.94
N SER A 91 -8.26 17.75 -12.79
CA SER A 91 -8.86 16.90 -13.83
C SER A 91 -10.33 17.22 -14.08
N GLN A 92 -11.09 17.54 -13.03
CA GLN A 92 -12.50 17.95 -13.13
C GLN A 92 -12.68 19.21 -13.98
N SER A 93 -11.73 20.14 -13.92
CA SER A 93 -11.76 21.34 -14.77
C SER A 93 -11.75 21.00 -16.28
N PHE A 94 -11.09 19.91 -16.69
CA PHE A 94 -11.12 19.45 -18.07
C PHE A 94 -12.45 18.77 -18.42
N PHE A 95 -13.06 18.04 -17.49
CA PHE A 95 -14.39 17.45 -17.71
C PHE A 95 -15.47 18.52 -17.87
N VAL A 96 -15.39 19.62 -17.13
CA VAL A 96 -16.24 20.80 -17.35
C VAL A 96 -16.09 21.33 -18.78
N GLN A 97 -14.85 21.56 -19.24
CA GLN A 97 -14.58 22.01 -20.61
C GLN A 97 -15.11 21.02 -21.67
N LEU A 98 -15.01 19.71 -21.43
CA LEU A 98 -15.56 18.70 -22.35
C LEU A 98 -17.09 18.75 -22.44
N ARG A 99 -17.78 19.03 -21.32
CA ARG A 99 -19.24 19.24 -21.33
C ARG A 99 -19.60 20.50 -22.10
N GLU A 100 -18.87 21.59 -21.91
CA GLU A 100 -19.06 22.84 -22.67
C GLU A 100 -18.88 22.62 -24.18
N ILE A 101 -17.85 21.88 -24.60
CA ILE A 101 -17.64 21.50 -26.01
C ILE A 101 -18.83 20.68 -26.54
N SER A 102 -19.38 19.77 -25.74
CA SER A 102 -20.54 18.95 -26.13
C SER A 102 -21.80 19.79 -26.31
N VAL A 103 -22.02 20.79 -25.45
CA VAL A 103 -23.12 21.77 -25.57
C VAL A 103 -22.94 22.59 -26.84
N HIS A 104 -21.78 23.20 -27.04
CA HIS A 104 -21.48 24.01 -28.21
C HIS A 104 -21.59 23.21 -29.53
N PHE A 105 -21.17 21.94 -29.53
CA PHE A 105 -21.40 21.04 -30.66
C PHE A 105 -22.88 20.90 -31.00
N SER A 106 -23.73 20.66 -29.98
CA SER A 106 -25.18 20.52 -30.14
C SER A 106 -25.83 21.80 -30.67
N GLU A 107 -25.42 22.96 -30.16
CA GLU A 107 -25.93 24.27 -30.57
C GLU A 107 -25.57 24.56 -32.03
N ASN A 108 -24.30 24.38 -32.40
CA ASN A 108 -23.85 24.58 -33.77
C ASN A 108 -24.53 23.63 -34.77
N MET A 109 -24.66 22.35 -34.39
CA MET A 109 -25.38 21.38 -35.22
C MET A 109 -26.84 21.78 -35.39
N THR A 110 -27.50 22.21 -34.32
CA THR A 110 -28.89 22.70 -34.35
C THR A 110 -29.04 23.88 -35.29
N GLU A 111 -28.13 24.86 -35.23
CA GLU A 111 -28.13 26.03 -36.11
C GLU A 111 -27.94 25.62 -37.57
N ILE A 112 -26.88 24.86 -37.88
CA ILE A 112 -26.54 24.44 -39.24
C ILE A 112 -27.68 23.64 -39.87
N VAL A 113 -28.20 22.65 -39.14
CA VAL A 113 -29.27 21.78 -39.62
C VAL A 113 -30.57 22.56 -39.79
N THR A 114 -30.94 23.41 -38.82
CA THR A 114 -32.11 24.29 -38.94
C THR A 114 -32.02 25.18 -40.19
N ARG A 115 -30.85 25.81 -40.40
CA ARG A 115 -30.64 26.71 -41.54
C ARG A 115 -30.73 25.94 -42.84
N PHE A 116 -30.08 24.78 -42.91
CA PHE A 116 -30.11 23.91 -44.09
C PHE A 116 -31.52 23.47 -44.45
N ILE A 117 -32.28 22.94 -43.48
CA ILE A 117 -33.68 22.52 -43.69
C ILE A 117 -34.53 23.70 -44.16
N SER A 118 -34.44 24.84 -43.48
CA SER A 118 -35.23 26.03 -43.83
C SER A 118 -34.93 26.53 -45.25
N THR A 119 -33.66 26.54 -45.67
CA THR A 119 -33.27 26.93 -47.03
C THR A 119 -33.81 25.96 -48.08
N LYS A 120 -33.63 24.65 -47.88
CA LYS A 120 -34.06 23.63 -48.83
C LYS A 120 -35.60 23.58 -48.96
N LEU A 121 -36.34 23.73 -47.86
CA LEU A 121 -37.81 23.86 -47.88
C LEU A 121 -38.27 25.13 -48.62
N ALA A 122 -37.64 26.28 -48.37
CA ALA A 122 -38.02 27.54 -49.00
C ALA A 122 -37.78 27.55 -50.52
N MET A 123 -36.71 26.89 -50.98
CA MET A 123 -36.37 26.82 -52.41
C MET A 123 -37.09 25.68 -53.15
N GLN A 124 -37.75 24.77 -52.41
CA GLN A 124 -38.31 23.52 -52.94
C GLN A 124 -37.29 22.69 -53.75
N ASP A 125 -36.01 22.83 -53.42
CA ASP A 125 -34.90 22.15 -54.07
C ASP A 125 -34.38 21.06 -53.13
N PHE A 126 -34.55 19.80 -53.51
CA PHE A 126 -34.12 18.64 -52.72
C PHE A 126 -33.15 17.73 -53.48
N GLU A 127 -32.63 18.16 -54.64
CA GLU A 127 -31.79 17.30 -55.48
C GLU A 127 -30.55 16.81 -54.71
N ASP A 128 -29.92 17.70 -53.95
CA ASP A 128 -28.73 17.38 -53.13
C ASP A 128 -29.06 16.70 -51.78
N VAL A 129 -30.33 16.52 -51.44
CA VAL A 129 -30.73 15.90 -50.17
C VAL A 129 -30.84 14.39 -50.37
N PRO A 130 -30.09 13.57 -49.60
CA PRO A 130 -30.21 12.12 -49.63
C PRO A 130 -31.67 11.67 -49.42
N PRO A 131 -32.20 10.72 -50.21
CA PRO A 131 -33.59 10.27 -50.10
C PRO A 131 -33.98 9.83 -48.68
N GLU A 132 -33.06 9.22 -47.94
CA GLU A 132 -33.25 8.76 -46.57
C GLU A 132 -33.48 9.92 -45.59
N LEU A 133 -32.89 11.09 -45.87
CA LEU A 133 -33.02 12.29 -45.06
C LEU A 133 -34.21 13.15 -45.46
N ARG A 134 -34.71 13.02 -46.71
CA ARG A 134 -35.91 13.75 -47.17
C ARG A 134 -37.13 13.45 -46.32
N VAL A 135 -37.29 12.19 -45.87
CA VAL A 135 -38.38 11.77 -44.99
C VAL A 135 -38.36 12.52 -43.65
N CYS A 136 -37.18 12.88 -43.17
CA CYS A 136 -37.00 13.61 -41.91
C CYS A 136 -37.03 15.13 -42.11
N MET A 137 -36.98 15.64 -43.35
CA MET A 137 -36.99 17.08 -43.59
C MET A 137 -38.31 17.75 -43.24
N ASP A 138 -39.42 17.00 -43.36
CA ASP A 138 -40.75 17.45 -42.95
C ASP A 138 -40.93 17.39 -41.42
N ASP A 139 -40.17 16.53 -40.74
CA ASP A 139 -40.16 16.37 -39.28
C ASP A 139 -38.85 16.93 -38.67
N ARG A 140 -38.78 18.27 -38.67
CA ARG A 140 -37.67 19.02 -38.06
C ARG A 140 -37.46 18.62 -36.60
N ASP A 141 -38.53 18.39 -35.85
CA ASP A 141 -38.45 18.09 -34.42
C ASP A 141 -37.78 16.73 -34.18
N ALA A 142 -38.05 15.73 -35.01
CA ALA A 142 -37.34 14.45 -34.95
C ALA A 142 -35.82 14.62 -35.13
N ILE A 143 -35.38 15.45 -36.08
CA ILE A 143 -33.94 15.71 -36.29
C ILE A 143 -33.32 16.45 -35.09
N LEU A 144 -34.01 17.46 -34.55
CA LEU A 144 -33.54 18.18 -33.38
C LEU A 144 -33.43 17.27 -32.14
N ASN A 145 -34.37 16.34 -31.98
CA ASN A 145 -34.32 15.33 -30.93
C ASN A 145 -33.11 14.38 -31.09
N LEU A 146 -32.72 14.03 -32.32
CA LEU A 146 -31.49 13.24 -32.55
C LEU A 146 -30.24 14.02 -32.11
N ILE A 147 -30.15 15.31 -32.43
CA ILE A 147 -29.02 16.16 -32.03
C ILE A 147 -28.95 16.26 -30.49
N ALA A 148 -30.10 16.46 -29.83
CA ALA A 148 -30.18 16.44 -28.37
C ALA A 148 -29.70 15.10 -27.80
N GLY A 149 -30.15 13.98 -28.38
CA GLY A 149 -29.71 12.64 -28.00
C GLY A 149 -28.21 12.40 -28.19
N MET A 150 -27.59 12.95 -29.25
CA MET A 150 -26.13 12.90 -29.44
C MET A 150 -25.40 13.63 -28.31
N LYS A 151 -25.84 14.84 -27.95
CA LYS A 151 -25.29 15.61 -26.84
C LYS A 151 -25.42 14.85 -25.52
N ASP A 152 -26.58 14.30 -25.23
CA ASP A 152 -26.83 13.55 -23.99
C ASP A 152 -25.94 12.30 -23.92
N ALA A 153 -25.76 11.58 -25.03
CA ALA A 153 -24.84 10.44 -25.12
C ALA A 153 -23.37 10.85 -24.88
N HIS A 154 -22.93 12.00 -25.40
CA HIS A 154 -21.59 12.53 -25.13
C HIS A 154 -21.40 12.90 -23.67
N THR A 155 -22.34 13.66 -23.08
CA THR A 155 -22.29 14.06 -21.67
C THR A 155 -22.30 12.85 -20.73
N PHE A 156 -23.15 11.86 -21.00
CA PHE A 156 -23.19 10.62 -20.22
C PHE A 156 -21.83 9.91 -20.21
N ARG A 157 -21.17 9.79 -21.37
CA ARG A 157 -19.83 9.18 -21.45
C ARG A 157 -18.78 10.00 -20.72
N ILE A 158 -18.91 11.32 -20.70
CA ILE A 158 -18.02 12.21 -19.94
C ILE A 158 -18.19 11.93 -18.44
N ASP A 159 -19.42 11.91 -17.94
CA ASP A 159 -19.73 11.66 -16.53
C ASP A 159 -19.20 10.29 -16.07
N GLU A 160 -19.47 9.23 -16.86
CA GLU A 160 -18.96 7.88 -16.59
C GLU A 160 -17.42 7.83 -16.49
N ARG A 161 -16.73 8.65 -17.30
CA ARG A 161 -15.26 8.71 -17.32
C ARG A 161 -14.73 9.49 -16.12
N GLU A 162 -15.39 10.55 -15.70
CA GLU A 162 -15.07 11.32 -14.51
C GLU A 162 -15.25 10.48 -13.25
N ASP A 163 -16.40 9.82 -13.10
CA ASP A 163 -16.70 8.94 -11.95
C ASP A 163 -15.69 7.80 -11.84
N ARG A 164 -15.42 7.11 -12.95
CA ARG A 164 -14.43 6.02 -12.97
C ARG A 164 -13.04 6.51 -12.56
N MET A 165 -12.66 7.72 -12.94
CA MET A 165 -11.38 8.30 -12.52
C MET A 165 -11.37 8.54 -11.00
N ALA A 166 -12.41 9.16 -10.46
CA ALA A 166 -12.53 9.41 -9.02
C ALA A 166 -12.47 8.10 -8.21
N THR A 167 -13.23 7.07 -8.62
CA THR A 167 -13.21 5.76 -7.97
C THR A 167 -11.82 5.12 -8.01
N ARG A 168 -11.19 5.05 -9.19
CA ARG A 168 -9.87 4.40 -9.34
C ARG A 168 -8.77 5.13 -8.58
N SER A 169 -8.83 6.45 -8.47
CA SER A 169 -7.88 7.24 -7.69
C SER A 169 -7.96 6.91 -6.20
N LYS A 170 -9.17 6.75 -5.66
CA LYS A 170 -9.38 6.31 -4.27
C LYS A 170 -8.88 4.89 -4.05
N GLU A 171 -9.29 3.96 -4.90
CA GLU A 171 -8.85 2.56 -4.83
C GLU A 171 -7.33 2.43 -4.93
N PHE A 172 -6.67 3.25 -5.74
CA PHE A 172 -5.22 3.26 -5.87
C PHE A 172 -4.53 3.60 -4.55
N ILE A 173 -5.00 4.63 -3.84
CA ILE A 173 -4.47 5.02 -2.53
C ILE A 173 -4.73 3.91 -1.52
N ASP A 174 -5.98 3.46 -1.41
CA ASP A 174 -6.37 2.42 -0.45
C ASP A 174 -5.54 1.14 -0.63
N ASN A 175 -5.35 0.70 -1.88
CA ASN A 175 -4.53 -0.45 -2.19
C ASN A 175 -3.06 -0.26 -1.84
N MET A 176 -2.52 0.94 -1.98
CA MET A 176 -1.13 1.26 -1.64
C MET A 176 -0.92 1.21 -0.12
N ILE A 177 -1.80 1.86 0.65
CA ILE A 177 -1.72 1.88 2.12
C ILE A 177 -1.92 0.48 2.69
N ASN A 178 -2.90 -0.27 2.18
CA ASN A 178 -3.13 -1.65 2.61
C ASN A 178 -1.91 -2.56 2.37
N LYS A 179 -1.12 -2.33 1.32
CA LYS A 179 0.12 -3.09 1.06
C LYS A 179 1.23 -2.74 2.05
N LEU A 180 1.36 -1.45 2.41
CA LEU A 180 2.32 -1.01 3.41
C LEU A 180 1.99 -1.63 4.77
N ASN A 181 0.75 -1.49 5.24
CA ASN A 181 0.31 -2.02 6.54
C ASN A 181 0.45 -3.55 6.62
N LYS A 182 0.11 -4.29 5.56
CA LYS A 182 0.29 -5.75 5.54
C LYS A 182 1.76 -6.18 5.64
N THR A 183 2.68 -5.36 5.14
CA THR A 183 4.11 -5.65 5.22
C THR A 183 4.61 -5.46 6.65
N GLU A 184 4.13 -4.41 7.32
CA GLU A 184 4.40 -4.12 8.72
C GLU A 184 3.84 -5.20 9.67
N THR A 185 2.57 -5.61 9.50
CA THR A 185 1.98 -6.66 10.36
C THR A 185 2.80 -7.96 10.32
N LYS A 186 3.31 -8.33 9.14
CA LYS A 186 4.17 -9.51 9.00
C LYS A 186 5.52 -9.38 9.71
N GLN A 187 6.05 -8.17 9.85
CA GLN A 187 7.29 -7.92 10.61
C GLN A 187 7.05 -8.09 12.11
N LEU A 188 5.95 -7.52 12.63
CA LEU A 188 5.53 -7.72 14.03
C LEU A 188 5.31 -9.21 14.37
N GLU A 189 4.59 -9.95 13.52
CA GLU A 189 4.34 -11.38 13.74
C GLU A 189 5.63 -12.20 13.82
N ARG A 190 6.63 -11.88 12.99
CA ARG A 190 7.95 -12.53 13.04
C ARG A 190 8.70 -12.22 14.33
N MET A 191 8.57 -11.00 14.84
CA MET A 191 9.19 -10.62 16.11
C MET A 191 8.54 -11.33 17.31
N LEU A 192 7.21 -11.41 17.35
CA LEU A 192 6.51 -12.22 18.36
C LEU A 192 6.91 -13.70 18.29
N HIS A 193 7.07 -14.25 17.09
CA HIS A 193 7.59 -15.62 16.93
C HIS A 193 9.02 -15.77 17.44
N SER A 194 9.93 -14.82 17.17
CA SER A 194 11.30 -14.91 17.68
C SER A 194 11.34 -14.86 19.21
N LYS A 195 10.46 -14.07 19.83
CA LYS A 195 10.30 -14.03 21.29
C LYS A 195 9.90 -15.38 21.86
N VAL A 196 8.89 -16.05 21.27
CA VAL A 196 8.46 -17.39 21.70
C VAL A 196 9.60 -18.41 21.58
N VAL A 197 10.40 -18.35 20.52
CA VAL A 197 11.56 -19.24 20.32
C VAL A 197 12.63 -19.01 21.38
N VAL A 198 12.92 -17.76 21.75
CA VAL A 198 13.87 -17.44 22.83
C VAL A 198 13.34 -17.88 24.20
N GLU A 199 12.05 -17.68 24.48
CA GLU A 199 11.42 -18.12 25.73
C GLU A 199 11.34 -19.65 25.84
N THR A 200 11.11 -20.37 24.74
CA THR A 200 11.14 -21.84 24.74
C THR A 200 12.55 -22.39 24.95
N ALA A 201 13.57 -21.77 24.34
CA ALA A 201 14.97 -22.12 24.61
C ALA A 201 15.37 -21.86 26.09
N ARG A 202 14.79 -20.83 26.72
CA ARG A 202 15.01 -20.50 28.14
C ARG A 202 14.34 -21.49 29.10
N LEU A 203 13.23 -22.11 28.70
CA LEU A 203 12.46 -23.05 29.54
C LEU A 203 12.93 -24.52 29.43
N GLY A 204 14.00 -24.80 28.66
CA GLY A 204 14.66 -26.10 28.65
C GLY A 204 13.83 -27.25 28.08
N TYR A 205 13.23 -27.04 26.90
CA TYR A 205 12.70 -28.12 26.05
C TYR A 205 13.46 -28.22 24.73
#